data_AF-A0A3D2S9F5-F1
#
_entry.id   AF-A0A3D2S9F5-F1
#
_cell.length_a   1.000
_cell.length_b   1.000
_cell.length_c   1.000
_cell.angle_alpha   90.00
_cell.angle_beta   90.00
_cell.angle_gamma   90.00
#
_symmetry.space_group_name_H-M   'P 1'
#
loop_
_entity.id
_entity.type
_entity.pdbx_description
1 polymer ?
#
loop_
_entity_poly.entity_id
_entity_poly.type
_entity_poly.pdbx_seq_one_letter_code
_entity_poly.pdbx_strand_id
1 'polypeptide(L)'
;MTIGCLLLAFLFLQIPAVQQYIRTASVDYLEEKLQTTVELDDIDINLYRHIVLKGLYIEDREGATLLYAGHAAIRIRSIDPLHKTVRLRGLELGDARANIYRHPGDSSFNYSFFLEAFASNKEKDTVKTKSN
;
A
#
# COMPACT_ATOMS: atom_id res chain seq x y z
N MET A 1 8.04 28.01 11.81
CA MET A 1 6.82 27.88 10.98
C MET A 1 6.62 26.45 10.49
N THR A 2 7.63 25.78 9.93
CA THR A 2 7.54 24.40 9.41
C THR A 2 7.17 23.33 10.44
N ILE A 3 7.74 23.40 11.65
CA ILE A 3 7.46 22.44 12.74
C ILE A 3 5.98 22.49 13.17
N GLY A 4 5.39 23.69 13.21
CA GLY A 4 3.98 23.88 13.57
C GLY A 4 3.02 23.27 12.55
N CYS A 5 3.30 23.43 11.25
CA CYS A 5 2.48 22.82 10.19
C CYS A 5 2.56 21.29 10.20
N LEU A 6 3.74 20.73 10.45
CA LEU A 6 3.89 19.28 10.58
C LEU A 6 3.11 18.74 11.80
N LEU A 7 3.16 19.43 12.94
CA LEU A 7 2.37 19.09 14.12
C LEU A 7 0.87 19.14 13.85
N LEU A 8 0.39 20.18 13.15
CA LEU A 8 -1.02 20.30 12.76
C LEU A 8 -1.43 19.16 11.82
N ALA A 9 -0.61 18.83 10.82
CA ALA A 9 -0.86 17.72 9.91
C ALA A 9 -0.98 16.40 10.68
N PHE A 10 -0.08 16.13 11.63
CA PHE A 10 -0.16 14.93 12.45
C PHE A 10 -1.42 14.88 13.33
N LEU A 11 -1.89 16.03 13.83
CA LEU A 11 -3.15 16.10 14.57
C LEU A 11 -4.34 15.79 13.66
N PHE A 12 -4.33 16.28 12.42
CA PHE A 12 -5.38 15.99 11.44
C PHE A 12 -5.44 14.50 11.08
N LEU A 13 -4.30 13.81 10.94
CA LEU A 13 -4.28 12.37 10.67
C LEU A 13 -4.95 11.52 11.77
N GLN A 14 -5.08 12.06 12.99
CA GLN A 14 -5.76 11.39 14.10
C GLN A 14 -7.29 11.56 14.05
N ILE A 15 -7.81 12.44 13.20
CA ILE A 15 -9.26 12.67 13.08
C ILE A 15 -9.89 11.53 12.28
N PRO A 16 -10.97 10.88 12.76
CA PRO A 16 -11.63 9.77 12.07
C PRO A 16 -12.07 10.11 10.64
N ALA A 17 -12.56 11.33 10.40
CA ALA A 17 -12.95 11.78 9.06
C ALA A 17 -11.77 11.82 8.07
N VAL A 18 -10.57 12.15 8.55
CA VAL A 18 -9.36 12.17 7.70
C VAL A 18 -8.91 10.74 7.41
N GLN A 19 -8.99 9.83 8.39
CA GLN A 19 -8.70 8.42 8.17
C GLN A 19 -9.63 7.79 7.14
N GLN A 20 -10.94 8.07 7.24
CA GLN A 20 -11.92 7.63 6.24
C GLN A 20 -11.63 8.20 4.85
N TYR A 21 -11.23 9.48 4.76
CA TYR A 21 -10.84 10.07 3.48
C TYR A 21 -9.61 9.37 2.88
N ILE A 22 -8.59 9.08 3.69
CA ILE A 22 -7.39 8.36 3.24
C ILE A 22 -7.74 6.93 2.79
N ARG A 23 -8.65 6.25 3.50
CA ARG A 23 -9.16 4.93 3.11
C ARG A 23 -9.75 4.97 1.70
N THR A 24 -10.73 5.85 1.47
CA THR A 24 -11.39 5.98 0.16
C THR A 24 -10.39 6.39 -0.91
N ALA A 25 -9.57 7.41 -0.67
CA ALA A 25 -8.56 7.85 -1.63
C ALA A 25 -7.53 6.75 -1.97
N SER A 26 -7.18 5.90 -1.00
CA SER A 26 -6.30 4.76 -1.24
C SER A 26 -6.99 3.71 -2.09
N VAL A 27 -8.23 3.34 -1.78
CA VAL A 27 -9.03 2.42 -2.60
C VAL A 27 -9.14 2.94 -4.03
N ASP A 28 -9.62 4.17 -4.22
CA ASP A 28 -9.78 4.80 -5.53
C ASP A 28 -8.47 4.78 -6.33
N TYR A 29 -7.35 5.13 -5.68
CA TYR A 29 -6.03 5.11 -6.31
C TYR A 29 -5.61 3.69 -6.73
N LEU A 30 -5.81 2.68 -5.87
CA LEU A 30 -5.47 1.31 -6.20
C LEU A 30 -6.37 0.75 -7.30
N GLU A 31 -7.68 1.04 -7.27
CA GLU A 31 -8.63 0.61 -8.31
C GLU A 31 -8.30 1.25 -9.66
N GLU A 32 -8.03 2.56 -9.69
CA GLU A 32 -7.62 3.25 -10.91
C GLU A 32 -6.28 2.71 -11.42
N LYS A 33 -5.35 2.41 -10.53
CA LYS A 33 -4.01 1.95 -10.93
C LYS A 33 -4.00 0.51 -11.43
N LEU A 34 -4.75 -0.37 -10.77
CA LEU A 34 -4.79 -1.80 -11.04
C LEU A 34 -5.86 -2.18 -12.06
N GLN A 35 -6.86 -1.31 -12.26
CA GLN A 35 -8.05 -1.57 -13.08
C GLN A 35 -8.78 -2.84 -12.62
N THR A 36 -8.91 -3.00 -11.30
CA THR A 36 -9.57 -4.13 -10.63
C THR A 36 -10.28 -3.64 -9.37
N THR A 37 -11.18 -4.44 -8.83
CA THR A 37 -11.89 -4.13 -7.59
C THR A 37 -10.95 -4.24 -6.39
N VAL A 38 -10.96 -3.20 -5.56
CA VAL A 38 -10.19 -3.13 -4.32
C VAL A 38 -11.12 -2.69 -3.20
N GLU A 39 -11.13 -3.44 -2.12
CA GLU A 39 -11.85 -3.09 -0.91
C GLU A 39 -10.88 -3.00 0.27
N LEU A 40 -11.19 -2.11 1.19
CA LEU A 40 -10.41 -1.92 2.40
C LEU A 40 -11.38 -1.54 3.51
N ASP A 41 -11.57 -2.36 4.54
CA ASP A 41 -12.57 -2.09 5.58
C ASP A 41 -12.24 -0.84 6.41
N ASP A 42 -11.00 -0.70 6.85
CA ASP A 42 -10.58 0.37 7.75
C ASP A 42 -9.08 0.67 7.63
N ILE A 43 -8.69 1.90 7.97
CA ILE A 43 -7.29 2.32 8.06
C ILE A 43 -7.06 3.09 9.36
N ASP A 44 -6.16 2.57 10.19
CA ASP A 44 -5.71 3.24 11.41
C ASP A 44 -4.27 3.73 11.22
N ILE A 45 -4.08 5.05 11.30
CA ILE A 45 -2.77 5.69 11.21
C ILE A 45 -2.43 6.28 12.56
N ASN A 46 -1.53 5.61 13.27
CA ASN A 46 -1.08 6.05 14.58
C ASN A 46 0.30 6.72 14.49
N LEU A 47 0.33 8.02 14.80
CA LEU A 47 1.55 8.81 15.01
C LEU A 47 2.59 8.64 13.88
N TYR A 48 2.15 8.61 12.60
CA TYR A 48 2.98 8.46 11.38
C TYR A 48 3.96 7.26 11.35
N ARG A 49 4.02 6.46 12.41
CA ARG A 49 4.98 5.36 12.62
C ARG A 49 4.33 4.01 12.40
N HIS A 50 3.02 3.93 12.52
CA HIS A 50 2.28 2.69 12.40
C HIS A 50 1.03 2.93 11.56
N ILE A 51 0.87 2.15 10.49
CA ILE A 51 -0.31 2.15 9.65
C ILE A 51 -0.87 0.73 9.71
N VAL A 52 -2.14 0.59 10.06
CA VAL A 52 -2.83 -0.70 10.11
C VAL A 52 -3.99 -0.65 9.13
N LEU A 53 -3.94 -1.51 8.12
CA LEU A 53 -5.03 -1.76 7.19
C LEU A 53 -5.82 -2.96 7.70
N LYS A 54 -7.16 -2.87 7.68
CA LYS A 54 -8.04 -4.00 8.04
C LYS A 54 -8.89 -4.37 6.84
N GLY A 55 -9.03 -5.67 6.60
CA GLY A 55 -9.86 -6.20 5.52
C GLY A 55 -9.46 -5.70 4.14
N LEU A 56 -8.16 -5.73 3.81
CA LEU A 56 -7.71 -5.42 2.46
C LEU A 56 -8.07 -6.58 1.53
N TYR A 57 -8.82 -6.31 0.48
CA TYR A 57 -9.26 -7.27 -0.52
C TYR A 57 -8.96 -6.74 -1.92
N ILE A 58 -8.39 -7.57 -2.77
CA ILE A 58 -8.02 -7.23 -4.16
C ILE A 58 -8.42 -8.40 -5.05
N GLU A 59 -9.12 -8.09 -6.13
CA GLU A 59 -9.47 -9.06 -7.16
C GLU A 59 -8.41 -9.15 -8.26
N ASP A 60 -8.30 -10.32 -8.90
CA ASP A 60 -7.69 -10.40 -10.21
C ASP A 60 -8.64 -9.92 -11.30
N ARG A 61 -8.12 -9.83 -12.53
CA ARG A 61 -8.89 -9.38 -13.70
C ARG A 61 -10.02 -10.31 -14.11
N GLU A 62 -10.14 -11.49 -13.50
CA GLU A 62 -11.19 -12.45 -13.77
C GLU A 62 -12.28 -12.44 -12.67
N GLY A 63 -12.14 -11.56 -11.67
CA GLY A 63 -13.09 -11.41 -10.58
C GLY A 63 -12.92 -12.45 -9.47
N ALA A 64 -11.80 -13.17 -9.44
CA ALA A 64 -11.46 -14.03 -8.32
C ALA A 64 -10.60 -13.27 -7.30
N THR A 65 -10.65 -13.68 -6.04
CA THR A 65 -9.83 -13.07 -4.98
C THR A 65 -8.35 -13.33 -5.25
N LEU A 66 -7.59 -12.28 -5.57
CA LEU A 66 -6.14 -12.36 -5.73
C LEU A 66 -5.43 -12.30 -4.38
N LEU A 67 -5.79 -11.30 -3.57
CA LEU A 67 -5.19 -11.05 -2.27
C LEU A 67 -6.27 -10.63 -1.28
N TYR A 68 -6.26 -11.26 -0.12
CA TYR A 68 -7.00 -10.83 1.05
C TYR A 68 -6.03 -10.75 2.25
N ALA A 69 -6.15 -9.70 3.05
CA ALA A 69 -5.48 -9.58 4.34
C ALA A 69 -6.46 -9.03 5.38
N GLY A 70 -6.81 -9.87 6.36
CA GLY A 70 -7.65 -9.45 7.47
C GLY A 70 -7.02 -8.31 8.27
N HIS A 71 -5.69 -8.36 8.45
CA HIS A 71 -4.93 -7.22 8.95
C HIS A 71 -3.55 -7.12 8.30
N ALA A 72 -3.14 -5.90 7.98
CA ALA A 72 -1.79 -5.57 7.51
C ALA A 72 -1.23 -4.37 8.30
N ALA A 73 -0.21 -4.62 9.11
CA ALA A 73 0.45 -3.63 9.95
C ALA A 73 1.82 -3.24 9.36
N ILE A 74 1.95 -1.97 9.02
CA ILE A 74 3.17 -1.39 8.44
C ILE A 74 3.83 -0.53 9.51
N ARG A 75 5.04 -0.92 9.92
CA ARG A 75 5.84 -0.19 10.89
C ARG A 75 6.86 0.67 10.14
N ILE A 76 6.76 1.98 10.26
CA ILE A 76 7.65 2.95 9.62
C ILE A 76 8.81 3.29 10.56
N ARG A 77 10.04 3.19 10.05
CA ARG A 77 11.26 3.60 10.77
C ARG A 77 11.42 5.12 10.74
N SER A 78 11.32 5.71 9.56
CA SER A 78 11.48 7.16 9.34
C SER A 78 10.83 7.58 8.03
N ILE A 79 10.27 8.80 8.02
CA ILE A 79 9.80 9.49 6.81
C ILE A 79 10.74 10.66 6.58
N ASP A 80 11.35 10.71 5.41
CA ASP A 80 12.15 11.85 4.95
C ASP A 80 11.39 12.57 3.84
N PRO A 81 10.62 13.62 4.16
CA PRO A 81 9.84 14.35 3.17
C PRO A 81 10.72 15.14 2.19
N LEU A 82 11.96 15.50 2.57
CA LEU A 82 12.87 16.24 1.69
C LEU A 82 13.35 15.34 0.54
N HIS A 83 13.66 14.08 0.84
CA HIS A 83 14.12 13.10 -0.15
C HIS A 83 13.01 12.17 -0.64
N LYS A 84 11.74 12.46 -0.33
CA LYS A 84 10.57 11.63 -0.66
C LYS A 84 10.76 10.14 -0.31
N THR A 85 11.51 9.86 0.75
CA THR A 85 11.92 8.50 1.11
C THR A 85 11.20 8.05 2.37
N VAL A 86 10.60 6.86 2.31
CA VAL A 86 10.00 6.20 3.48
C VAL A 86 10.80 4.95 3.79
N ARG A 87 11.36 4.85 5.00
CA ARG A 87 12.05 3.64 5.46
C ARG A 87 11.11 2.82 6.31
N LEU A 88 10.80 1.62 5.86
CA LEU A 88 10.01 0.67 6.63
C LEU A 88 10.90 -0.04 7.66
N ARG A 89 10.34 -0.29 8.84
CA ARG A 89 10.93 -1.15 9.88
C ARG A 89 10.45 -2.59 9.71
N GLY A 90 9.21 -2.79 9.32
CA GLY A 90 8.62 -4.11 9.11
C GLY A 90 7.21 -4.02 8.56
N LEU A 91 6.75 -5.15 8.03
CA LEU A 91 5.39 -5.41 7.58
C LEU A 91 4.94 -6.70 8.27
N GLU A 92 3.79 -6.66 8.91
CA GLU A 92 3.16 -7.80 9.57
C GLU A 92 1.81 -8.02 8.87
N LEU A 93 1.56 -9.23 8.39
CA LEU A 93 0.30 -9.62 7.78
C LEU A 93 -0.32 -10.72 8.62
N GLY A 94 -1.63 -10.68 8.81
CA GLY A 94 -2.35 -11.81 9.36
C GLY A 94 -3.71 -11.99 8.74
N ASP A 95 -4.20 -13.22 8.85
CA ASP A 95 -5.32 -13.75 8.08
C ASP A 95 -5.15 -13.50 6.57
N ALA A 96 -3.90 -13.52 6.10
CA ALA A 96 -3.56 -13.27 4.72
C ALA A 96 -3.80 -14.51 3.85
N ARG A 97 -4.47 -14.31 2.72
CA ARG A 97 -4.71 -15.31 1.68
C ARG A 97 -4.31 -14.73 0.34
N ALA A 98 -3.53 -15.46 -0.42
CA ALA A 98 -3.20 -15.11 -1.79
C ALA A 98 -3.55 -16.30 -2.68
N ASN A 99 -4.26 -16.03 -3.78
CA ASN A 99 -4.59 -17.04 -4.77
C ASN A 99 -3.76 -16.80 -6.03
N ILE A 100 -2.79 -17.67 -6.26
CA ILE A 100 -1.87 -17.56 -7.39
C ILE A 100 -2.13 -18.73 -8.31
N TYR A 101 -2.49 -18.43 -9.55
CA TYR A 101 -2.69 -19.43 -10.57
C TYR A 101 -2.25 -18.93 -11.95
N ARG A 102 -2.21 -19.88 -12.87
CA ARG A 102 -1.90 -19.68 -14.28
C ARG A 102 -2.80 -20.58 -15.10
N HIS A 103 -3.41 -20.03 -16.14
CA HIS A 103 -4.23 -20.83 -17.05
C HIS A 103 -3.38 -21.72 -17.95
N PRO A 104 -3.88 -22.91 -18.32
CA PRO A 104 -3.24 -23.74 -19.33
C PRO A 104 -3.12 -22.97 -20.65
N GLY A 105 -1.90 -22.75 -21.12
CA GLY A 105 -1.62 -22.02 -22.36
C GLY A 105 -1.16 -20.57 -22.16
N ASP A 106 -1.32 -20.01 -20.95
CA ASP A 106 -0.80 -18.68 -20.62
C ASP A 106 0.66 -18.71 -20.20
N SER A 107 1.38 -17.64 -20.58
CA SER A 107 2.78 -17.44 -20.19
C SER A 107 2.94 -16.68 -18.86
N SER A 108 1.93 -15.91 -18.48
CA SER A 108 1.86 -15.04 -17.31
C SER A 108 1.03 -15.64 -16.18
N PHE A 109 1.18 -15.12 -14.96
CA PHE A 109 0.34 -15.47 -13.82
C PHE A 109 -0.80 -14.45 -13.67
N ASN A 110 -1.84 -14.79 -12.90
CA ASN A 110 -2.95 -13.88 -12.61
C ASN A 110 -2.49 -12.58 -11.93
N TYR A 111 -1.37 -12.54 -11.20
CA TYR A 111 -0.82 -11.32 -10.58
C TYR A 111 0.04 -10.45 -11.50
N SER A 112 0.32 -10.86 -12.75
CA SER A 112 1.26 -10.14 -13.62
C SER A 112 0.85 -8.68 -13.86
N PHE A 113 -0.44 -8.39 -13.94
CA PHE A 113 -0.95 -7.02 -14.10
C PHE A 113 -0.56 -6.10 -12.93
N PHE A 114 -0.47 -6.64 -11.72
CA PHE A 114 -0.09 -5.88 -10.53
C PHE A 114 1.36 -5.40 -10.67
N LEU A 115 2.26 -6.28 -11.11
CA LEU A 115 3.66 -5.92 -11.34
C LEU A 115 3.81 -4.87 -12.44
N GLU A 116 3.06 -5.01 -13.54
CA GLU A 116 3.08 -4.07 -14.66
C GLU A 116 2.60 -2.67 -14.25
N ALA A 117 1.50 -2.60 -13.49
CA ALA A 117 0.94 -1.35 -12.99
C ALA A 117 1.96 -0.54 -12.18
N PHE A 118 2.72 -1.20 -11.29
CA PHE A 118 3.73 -0.53 -10.46
C PHE A 118 5.11 -0.40 -11.13
N ALA A 119 5.42 -1.20 -12.15
CA ALA A 119 6.67 -1.09 -12.91
C ALA A 119 6.71 0.15 -13.84
N SER A 120 5.55 0.67 -14.24
CA SER A 120 5.43 1.82 -15.15
C SER A 120 6.06 3.12 -14.61
N ASN A 121 6.38 3.18 -13.32
CA ASN A 121 6.90 4.37 -12.66
C ASN A 121 8.41 4.32 -12.35
N LYS A 122 9.21 3.57 -13.12
CA LYS A 122 10.67 3.58 -12.97
C LYS A 122 11.29 4.93 -13.38
N GLU A 123 11.12 5.95 -12.53
CA GLU A 123 12.24 6.83 -12.27
C GLU A 123 13.36 5.95 -11.68
N LYS A 124 14.57 6.11 -12.22
CA LYS A 124 15.69 5.17 -12.06
C LYS A 124 16.11 5.06 -10.60
N ASP A 125 15.56 4.10 -9.87
CA ASP A 125 16.15 3.66 -8.60
C ASP A 125 17.48 2.97 -8.89
N THR A 126 18.53 3.79 -8.87
CA THR A 126 19.92 3.34 -8.83
C THR A 126 20.14 2.74 -7.45
N VAL A 127 19.94 1.43 -7.34
CA VAL A 127 20.52 0.65 -6.25
C VAL A 127 22.05 0.76 -6.40
N LYS A 128 22.65 1.78 -5.78
CA LYS A 128 24.09 1.79 -5.53
C LYS A 128 24.34 0.80 -4.39
N THR A 129 24.53 -0.47 -4.76
CA THR A 129 25.22 -1.45 -3.92
C THR A 129 26.66 -0.93 -3.75
N LYS A 130 26.95 -0.25 -2.64
CA LYS A 130 28.32 -0.09 -2.18
C LYS A 130 28.77 -1.43 -1.61
N SER A 131 29.50 -2.19 -2.43
CA SER A 131 30.47 -3.16 -1.95
C SER A 131 31.65 -2.38 -1.37
N ASN A 132 31.88 -2.48 -0.07
CA ASN A 132 33.22 -2.44 0.51
C ASN A 132 33.21 -3.06 1.90
#